data_AF-A0A257X847-F1
#
_entry.id   AF-A0A257X847-F1
#
_cell.length_a   1.000
_cell.length_b   1.000
_cell.length_c   1.000
_cell.angle_alpha   90.00
_cell.angle_beta   90.00
_cell.angle_gamma   90.00
#
_symmetry.space_group_name_H-M   'P 1'
#
loop_
_entity.id
_entity.type
_entity.pdbx_description
1 polymer ?
#
loop_
_entity_poly.entity_id
_entity_poly.type
_entity_poly.pdbx_seq_one_letter_code
_entity_poly.pdbx_strand_id
1 'polypeptide(L)'
;SNGQVYVAAGYGVGCKAVKIDGGNVTEVYSNTNMVNHHGGVILIDGLLYGHSDKGGWTCQDFKTGEIVWQDKGIGKGAVTSADGMLYCLAENDGTVALVEVSKDGWKEVSSFKLEATSSQRNPKGKIWTHPVISNGKLYLRDQEFISCYDVKG
;
A
#
# COMPACT_ATOMS: atom_id res chain seq x y z
N SER A 1 5.56 -16.44 -9.88
CA SER A 1 5.59 -16.86 -8.45
C SER A 1 5.78 -18.37 -8.39
N ASN A 2 6.89 -18.84 -7.82
CA ASN A 2 7.22 -20.28 -7.70
C ASN A 2 6.46 -20.95 -6.54
N GLY A 3 5.13 -20.77 -6.50
CA GLY A 3 4.27 -21.25 -5.40
C GLY A 3 4.37 -20.46 -4.10
N GLN A 4 5.09 -19.32 -4.08
CA GLN A 4 5.20 -18.48 -2.88
C GLN A 4 3.99 -17.56 -2.73
N VAL A 5 3.42 -17.52 -1.52
CA VAL A 5 2.29 -16.70 -1.10
C VAL A 5 2.73 -15.82 0.06
N TYR A 6 2.32 -14.55 0.05
CA TYR A 6 2.62 -13.58 1.10
C TYR A 6 1.34 -13.08 1.76
N VAL A 7 1.40 -12.88 3.07
CA VAL A 7 0.32 -12.34 3.89
C VAL A 7 0.88 -11.31 4.87
N ALA A 8 0.11 -10.27 5.14
CA ALA A 8 0.42 -9.26 6.14
C ALA A 8 -0.83 -8.93 6.96
N ALA A 9 -0.63 -8.53 8.21
CA ALA A 9 -1.67 -8.15 9.13
C ALA A 9 -1.22 -6.99 10.03
N GLY A 10 -2.19 -6.12 10.35
CA GLY A 10 -2.02 -4.96 11.19
C GLY A 10 -1.88 -5.32 12.67
N TYR A 11 -2.11 -4.33 13.54
CA TYR A 11 -2.17 -4.53 15.00
C TYR A 11 -0.96 -5.24 15.60
N GLY A 12 0.22 -5.00 15.04
CA GLY A 12 1.49 -5.57 15.51
C GLY A 12 1.78 -7.00 15.05
N VAL A 13 0.92 -7.64 14.26
CA VAL A 13 1.10 -9.03 13.82
C VAL A 13 2.26 -9.18 12.85
N GLY A 14 2.37 -8.32 11.84
CA GLY A 14 3.46 -8.35 10.86
C GLY A 14 3.11 -9.12 9.60
N CYS A 15 4.09 -9.81 9.01
CA CYS A 15 3.95 -10.49 7.72
C CYS A 15 4.63 -11.85 7.69
N LYS A 16 4.18 -12.69 6.76
CA LYS A 16 4.68 -14.04 6.51
C LYS A 16 4.68 -14.34 5.02
N ALA A 17 5.70 -15.07 4.56
CA ALA A 17 5.68 -15.75 3.28
C ALA A 17 5.73 -17.27 3.49
N VAL A 18 4.95 -17.98 2.69
CA VAL A 18 4.92 -19.45 2.64
C VAL A 18 5.09 -19.93 1.20
N LYS A 19 5.67 -21.11 1.02
CA LYS A 19 5.69 -21.82 -0.25
C LYS A 19 4.66 -22.93 -0.22
N ILE A 20 3.84 -23.01 -1.26
CA ILE A 20 2.84 -24.07 -1.47
C ILE A 20 3.34 -24.98 -2.59
N ASP A 21 3.45 -26.28 -2.30
CA ASP A 21 3.88 -27.30 -3.26
C ASP A 21 3.11 -28.61 -3.05
N GLY A 22 2.22 -28.94 -4.00
CA GLY A 22 1.44 -30.18 -3.96
C GLY A 22 0.58 -30.36 -2.69
N GLY A 23 0.16 -29.28 -2.04
CA GLY A 23 -0.58 -29.30 -0.78
C GLY A 23 0.30 -29.16 0.48
N ASN A 24 1.63 -29.26 0.36
CA ASN A 24 2.54 -28.95 1.45
C ASN A 24 2.74 -27.43 1.55
N VAL A 25 2.76 -26.92 2.79
CA VAL A 25 3.02 -25.51 3.09
C VAL A 25 4.28 -25.42 3.93
N THR A 26 5.27 -24.67 3.45
CA THR A 26 6.53 -24.42 4.18
C THR A 26 6.68 -22.92 4.41
N GLU A 27 6.99 -22.52 5.64
CA GLU A 27 7.32 -21.12 5.94
C GLU A 27 8.65 -20.75 5.29
N VAL A 28 8.66 -19.60 4.59
CA VAL A 28 9.88 -19.00 4.01
C VAL A 28 10.45 -17.98 5.00
N TYR A 29 9.61 -17.07 5.48
CA TYR A 29 9.94 -16.13 6.55
C TYR A 29 8.69 -15.65 7.29
N SER A 30 8.89 -15.19 8.53
CA SER A 30 7.89 -14.53 9.37
C SER A 30 8.56 -13.41 10.19
N ASN A 31 8.07 -12.17 10.08
CA ASN A 31 8.66 -11.02 10.78
C ASN A 31 7.66 -9.84 10.92
N THR A 32 8.10 -8.72 11.49
CA THR A 32 7.28 -7.51 11.72
C THR A 32 7.67 -6.33 10.82
N ASN A 33 8.29 -6.60 9.67
CA ASN A 33 8.76 -5.55 8.76
C ASN A 33 7.61 -4.88 8.01
N MET A 34 6.53 -5.61 7.74
CA MET A 34 5.31 -5.10 7.13
C MET A 34 4.09 -5.39 8.02
N VAL A 35 3.84 -4.51 8.99
CA VAL A 35 2.60 -4.51 9.80
C VAL A 35 1.50 -3.75 9.05
N ASN A 36 0.95 -4.33 7.98
CA ASN A 36 -0.04 -3.64 7.14
C ASN A 36 -1.46 -3.74 7.73
N HIS A 37 -2.00 -2.61 8.15
CA HIS A 37 -3.33 -2.53 8.76
C HIS A 37 -4.42 -2.23 7.73
N HIS A 38 -4.12 -1.35 6.78
CA HIS A 38 -5.06 -0.98 5.72
C HIS A 38 -4.31 -0.89 4.39
N GLY A 39 -5.07 -1.09 3.32
CA GLY A 39 -4.68 -0.52 2.04
C GLY A 39 -3.70 -1.33 1.20
N GLY A 40 -3.51 -2.61 1.53
CA GLY A 40 -2.87 -3.59 0.66
C GLY A 40 -1.33 -3.56 0.64
N VAL A 41 -0.77 -4.58 -0.03
CA VAL A 41 0.66 -4.73 -0.33
C VAL A 41 0.77 -5.19 -1.78
N ILE A 42 1.58 -4.50 -2.59
CA ILE A 42 1.70 -4.74 -4.03
C ILE A 42 3.06 -5.35 -4.32
N LEU A 43 3.09 -6.42 -5.10
CA LEU A 43 4.32 -7.05 -5.58
C LEU A 43 4.64 -6.56 -6.99
N ILE A 44 5.79 -5.89 -7.17
CA ILE A 44 6.31 -5.44 -8.47
C ILE A 44 7.80 -5.80 -8.52
N ASP A 45 8.22 -6.54 -9.55
CA ASP A 45 9.62 -6.90 -9.81
C ASP A 45 10.40 -7.48 -8.62
N GLY A 46 9.71 -8.30 -7.81
CA GLY A 46 10.29 -8.97 -6.63
C GLY A 46 10.32 -8.11 -5.36
N LEU A 47 9.76 -6.91 -5.41
CA LEU A 47 9.65 -5.99 -4.29
C LEU A 47 8.19 -5.81 -3.87
N LEU A 48 7.95 -5.85 -2.57
CA LEU A 48 6.65 -5.60 -1.95
C LEU A 48 6.58 -4.14 -1.49
N TYR A 49 5.52 -3.45 -1.89
CA TYR A 49 5.25 -2.06 -1.53
C TYR A 49 3.95 -1.96 -0.75
N GLY A 50 3.99 -1.32 0.43
CA GLY A 50 2.82 -1.10 1.25
C GLY A 50 3.13 -0.22 2.45
N HIS A 51 2.11 0.14 3.23
CA HIS A 51 2.32 0.85 4.49
C HIS A 51 2.40 -0.12 5.67
N SER A 52 3.41 0.06 6.53
CA SER A 52 3.54 -0.62 7.82
C SER A 52 3.23 0.34 8.97
N ASP A 53 2.38 -0.06 9.92
CA ASP A 53 2.12 0.71 11.15
C ASP A 53 3.39 0.96 11.99
N LYS A 54 4.44 0.13 11.81
CA LYS A 54 5.75 0.28 12.47
C LYS A 54 6.71 1.12 11.61
N GLY A 55 6.81 0.79 10.32
CA GLY A 55 7.81 1.33 9.40
C GLY A 55 7.44 2.64 8.72
N GLY A 56 6.16 2.85 8.40
CA GLY A 56 5.75 3.80 7.35
C GLY A 56 5.59 3.10 6.00
N TRP A 57 5.64 3.85 4.91
CA TRP A 57 5.76 3.30 3.55
C TRP A 57 7.00 2.44 3.45
N THR A 58 6.83 1.18 3.10
CA THR A 58 7.85 0.15 3.20
C THR A 58 8.01 -0.53 1.86
N CYS A 59 9.26 -0.66 1.41
CA CYS A 59 9.67 -1.60 0.38
C CYS A 59 10.37 -2.78 1.04
N GLN A 60 9.90 -3.98 0.74
CA GLN A 60 10.40 -5.23 1.30
C GLN A 60 10.78 -6.18 0.16
N ASP A 61 11.90 -6.89 0.28
CA ASP A 61 12.26 -7.94 -0.66
C ASP A 61 11.28 -9.11 -0.51
N PHE A 62 10.60 -9.50 -1.58
CA PHE A 62 9.57 -10.54 -1.54
C PHE A 62 10.16 -11.91 -1.18
N LYS A 63 11.39 -12.19 -1.58
CA LYS A 63 12.04 -13.50 -1.41
C LYS A 63 12.61 -13.66 -0.01
N THR A 64 13.28 -12.64 0.53
CA THR A 64 13.98 -12.71 1.83
C THR A 64 13.15 -12.16 2.98
N GLY A 65 12.18 -11.28 2.71
CA GLY A 65 11.41 -10.58 3.73
C GLY A 65 12.17 -9.44 4.40
N GLU A 66 13.35 -9.08 3.89
CA GLU A 66 14.17 -7.98 4.40
C GLU A 66 13.63 -6.63 3.96
N ILE A 67 13.84 -5.61 4.80
CA ILE A 67 13.51 -4.23 4.45
C ILE A 67 14.53 -3.76 3.42
N VAL A 68 14.04 -3.27 2.28
CA VAL A 68 14.87 -2.55 1.30
C VAL A 68 14.94 -1.07 1.69
N TRP A 69 13.79 -0.46 1.98
CA TRP A 69 13.71 0.88 2.54
C TRP A 69 12.40 1.11 3.29
N GLN A 70 12.39 2.13 4.15
CA GLN A 70 11.21 2.63 4.86
C GLN A 70 11.21 4.16 4.86
N ASP A 71 10.04 4.76 4.69
CA ASP A 71 9.84 6.20 4.74
C ASP A 71 8.48 6.55 5.39
N LYS A 72 8.37 7.71 6.03
CA LYS A 72 7.10 8.15 6.61
C LYS A 72 6.15 8.74 5.57
N GLY A 73 6.68 9.28 4.47
CA GLY A 73 5.93 9.85 3.34
C GLY A 73 4.76 10.71 3.80
N ILE A 74 3.60 10.50 3.17
CA ILE A 74 2.35 11.21 3.46
C ILE A 74 1.60 10.66 4.70
N GLY A 75 2.28 9.89 5.54
CA GLY A 75 1.68 9.17 6.65
C GLY A 75 0.94 7.90 6.22
N LYS A 76 0.20 7.32 7.17
CA LYS A 76 -0.48 6.04 6.99
C LYS A 76 -1.52 6.08 5.89
N GLY A 77 -1.56 5.02 5.08
CA GLY A 77 -2.41 5.01 3.91
C GLY A 77 -2.55 3.67 3.21
N ALA A 78 -3.24 3.74 2.08
CA ALA A 78 -3.47 2.63 1.15
C ALA A 78 -2.74 2.84 -0.17
N VAL A 79 -2.46 1.77 -0.88
CA VAL A 79 -1.71 1.80 -2.14
C VAL A 79 -2.43 1.05 -3.25
N THR A 80 -2.33 1.57 -4.46
CA THR A 80 -2.55 0.85 -5.71
C THR A 80 -1.42 1.19 -6.68
N SER A 81 -1.35 0.53 -7.82
CA SER A 81 -0.30 0.76 -8.81
C SER A 81 -0.86 0.76 -10.22
N ALA A 82 -0.37 1.66 -11.06
CA ALA A 82 -0.60 1.67 -12.50
C ALA A 82 0.57 2.35 -13.20
N ASP A 83 0.87 1.91 -14.42
CA ASP A 83 1.87 2.51 -15.31
C ASP A 83 3.25 2.74 -14.65
N GLY A 84 3.75 1.73 -13.92
CA GLY A 84 5.05 1.79 -13.25
C GLY A 84 5.11 2.70 -12.02
N MET A 85 3.97 3.23 -11.57
CA MET A 85 3.88 4.13 -10.43
C MET A 85 3.00 3.55 -9.31
N LEU A 86 3.30 3.97 -8.08
CA LEU A 86 2.49 3.74 -6.90
C LEU A 86 1.59 4.96 -6.67
N TYR A 87 0.33 4.70 -6.36
CA TYR A 87 -0.66 5.70 -5.96
C TYR A 87 -0.99 5.47 -4.49
N CYS A 88 -0.48 6.34 -3.64
CA CYS A 88 -0.57 6.25 -2.19
C CYS A 88 -1.61 7.23 -1.66
N LEU A 89 -2.61 6.75 -0.93
CA LEU A 89 -3.68 7.54 -0.33
C LEU A 89 -3.53 7.59 1.19
N ALA A 90 -3.26 8.76 1.76
CA ALA A 90 -3.20 8.98 3.20
C ALA A 90 -4.59 8.90 3.85
N GLU A 91 -4.70 8.16 4.94
CA GLU A 91 -5.97 7.90 5.62
C GLU A 91 -6.50 9.14 6.38
N ASN A 92 -5.62 10.04 6.78
CA ASN A 92 -5.96 11.15 7.69
C ASN A 92 -6.64 12.31 6.99
N ASP A 93 -6.10 12.74 5.86
CA ASP A 93 -6.51 13.97 5.22
C ASP A 93 -6.76 13.82 3.71
N GLY A 94 -6.61 12.62 3.17
CA GLY A 94 -6.89 12.35 1.76
C GLY A 94 -5.81 12.91 0.83
N THR A 95 -4.60 13.12 1.33
CA THR A 95 -3.44 13.35 0.46
C THR A 95 -3.23 12.11 -0.42
N VAL A 96 -3.04 12.34 -1.71
CA VAL A 96 -2.73 11.33 -2.71
C VAL A 96 -1.35 11.65 -3.27
N ALA A 97 -0.40 10.72 -3.14
CA ALA A 97 0.94 10.84 -3.71
C ALA A 97 1.13 9.84 -4.86
N LEU A 98 1.74 10.33 -5.94
CA LEU A 98 2.27 9.52 -7.02
C LEU A 98 3.76 9.28 -6.76
N VAL A 99 4.17 8.03 -6.68
CA VAL A 99 5.51 7.64 -6.21
C VAL A 99 6.12 6.64 -7.17
N GLU A 100 7.41 6.80 -7.48
CA GLU A 100 8.11 5.85 -8.34
C GLU A 100 8.25 4.48 -7.66
N VAL A 101 8.10 3.41 -8.45
CA VAL A 101 8.53 2.07 -8.05
C VAL A 101 10.07 2.05 -8.06
N SER A 102 10.68 2.10 -6.89
CA SER A 102 12.13 2.26 -6.73
C SER A 102 12.66 1.40 -5.59
N LYS A 103 13.91 0.93 -5.72
CA LYS A 103 14.66 0.28 -4.64
C LYS A 103 15.53 1.25 -3.82
N ASP A 104 15.67 2.49 -4.28
CA ASP A 104 16.58 3.47 -3.67
C ASP A 104 15.90 4.31 -2.57
N GLY A 105 14.60 4.11 -2.34
CA GLY A 105 13.80 4.89 -1.38
C GLY A 105 12.50 5.44 -1.96
N TRP A 106 11.79 6.18 -1.12
CA TRP A 106 10.58 6.92 -1.47
C TRP A 106 10.90 8.09 -2.42
N LYS A 107 10.31 8.08 -3.61
CA LYS A 107 10.49 9.11 -4.65
C LYS A 107 9.13 9.63 -5.08
N GLU A 108 8.61 10.62 -4.36
CA GLU A 108 7.36 11.30 -4.69
C GLU A 108 7.54 12.19 -5.93
N VAL A 109 6.73 11.97 -6.95
CA VAL A 109 6.72 12.74 -8.20
C VAL A 109 5.75 13.91 -8.10
N SER A 110 4.58 13.68 -7.51
CA SER A 110 3.54 14.70 -7.33
C SER A 110 2.57 14.28 -6.24
N SER A 111 1.86 15.24 -5.67
CA SER A 111 0.76 14.98 -4.76
C SER A 111 -0.36 16.00 -4.88
N PHE A 112 -1.56 15.59 -4.48
CA PHE A 112 -2.73 16.46 -4.33
C PHE A 112 -3.57 16.00 -3.15
N LYS A 113 -4.56 16.81 -2.75
CA LYS A 113 -5.50 16.48 -1.67
C LYS A 113 -6.90 16.30 -2.24
N LEU A 114 -7.66 15.34 -1.72
CA LEU A 114 -9.08 15.22 -2.05
C LEU A 114 -9.78 16.57 -1.81
N GLU A 115 -10.52 17.03 -2.82
CA GLU A 115 -11.19 18.34 -2.78
C GLU A 115 -12.35 18.36 -1.77
N ALA A 116 -13.04 17.22 -1.64
CA ALA A 116 -14.14 17.03 -0.72
C ALA A 116 -13.87 15.83 0.19
N THR A 117 -14.04 16.05 1.48
CA THR A 117 -14.08 14.98 2.49
C THR A 117 -15.36 15.08 3.29
N SER A 118 -15.93 13.94 3.67
CA SER A 118 -17.14 13.83 4.47
C SER A 118 -17.02 14.61 5.77
N SER A 119 -18.01 15.47 6.03
CA SER A 119 -18.20 16.13 7.33
C SER A 119 -18.97 15.24 8.30
N GLN A 120 -19.69 14.22 7.81
CA GLN A 120 -20.41 13.23 8.60
C GLN A 120 -19.51 12.05 8.97
N ARG A 121 -18.42 12.31 9.70
CA ARG A 121 -17.46 11.29 10.11
C ARG A 121 -17.39 11.16 11.63
N ASN A 122 -17.32 9.92 12.11
CA ASN A 122 -16.82 9.65 13.45
C ASN A 122 -15.43 10.31 13.63
N PRO A 123 -15.11 10.96 14.76
CA PRO A 123 -13.80 11.57 14.99
C PRO A 123 -12.60 10.61 14.83
N LYS A 124 -12.81 9.31 15.02
CA LYS A 124 -11.82 8.24 14.79
C LYS A 124 -11.88 7.64 13.39
N GLY A 125 -12.88 7.98 12.59
CA GLY A 125 -12.98 7.53 11.21
C GLY A 125 -11.86 8.14 10.38
N LYS A 126 -11.49 7.43 9.31
CA LYS A 126 -10.46 7.84 8.35
C LYS A 126 -10.84 7.40 6.94
N ILE A 127 -10.00 7.68 5.97
CA ILE A 127 -10.14 7.24 4.58
C ILE A 127 -9.48 5.86 4.45
N TRP A 128 -10.26 4.80 4.64
CA TRP A 128 -9.76 3.41 4.61
C TRP A 128 -10.08 2.66 3.32
N THR A 129 -10.86 3.26 2.42
CA THR A 129 -11.17 2.62 1.13
C THR A 129 -9.92 2.50 0.29
N HIS A 130 -9.71 1.33 -0.32
CA HIS A 130 -8.54 1.12 -1.18
C HIS A 130 -8.70 1.92 -2.48
N PRO A 131 -7.65 2.59 -2.96
CA PRO A 131 -7.67 3.27 -4.25
C PRO A 131 -7.83 2.25 -5.38
N VAL A 132 -8.68 2.54 -6.37
CA VAL A 132 -8.92 1.67 -7.52
C VAL A 132 -8.64 2.43 -8.81
N ILE A 133 -7.88 1.83 -9.71
CA ILE A 133 -7.64 2.38 -11.04
C ILE A 133 -8.31 1.47 -12.07
N SER A 134 -9.09 2.07 -12.96
CA SER A 134 -9.71 1.37 -14.09
C SER A 134 -9.88 2.32 -15.26
N ASN A 135 -9.53 1.88 -16.48
CA ASN A 135 -9.67 2.64 -17.73
C ASN A 135 -9.06 4.05 -17.66
N GLY A 136 -7.88 4.19 -17.05
CA GLY A 136 -7.20 5.49 -16.89
C GLY A 136 -7.85 6.41 -15.86
N LYS A 137 -8.73 5.90 -15.00
CA LYS A 137 -9.40 6.68 -13.96
C LYS A 137 -9.08 6.14 -12.58
N LEU A 138 -8.64 7.03 -11.69
CA LEU A 138 -8.41 6.77 -10.28
C LEU A 138 -9.68 7.10 -9.48
N TYR A 139 -10.24 6.10 -8.82
CA TYR A 139 -11.41 6.21 -7.97
C TYR A 139 -10.99 6.19 -6.50
N LEU A 140 -11.35 7.25 -5.78
CA LEU A 140 -11.04 7.43 -4.37
C LEU A 140 -12.33 7.69 -3.61
N ARG A 141 -12.58 6.91 -2.57
CA ARG A 141 -13.80 7.05 -1.78
C ARG A 141 -13.49 7.47 -0.37
N ASP A 142 -14.13 8.56 0.02
CA ASP A 142 -14.23 8.99 1.40
C ASP A 142 -15.68 8.97 1.88
N GLN A 143 -16.06 8.00 2.71
CA GLN A 143 -17.40 7.85 3.32
C GLN A 143 -18.54 8.15 2.32
N GLU A 144 -19.04 9.39 2.32
CA GLU A 144 -20.12 9.97 1.50
C GLU A 144 -19.74 10.25 0.04
N PHE A 145 -18.47 10.56 -0.22
CA PHE A 145 -18.00 11.00 -1.52
C PHE A 145 -17.18 9.92 -2.23
N ILE A 146 -17.37 9.82 -3.54
CA ILE A 146 -16.45 9.16 -4.45
C ILE A 146 -15.93 10.19 -5.45
N SER A 147 -14.62 10.37 -5.46
CA SER A 147 -13.90 11.25 -6.40
C SER A 147 -13.29 10.41 -7.51
N CYS A 148 -13.23 10.97 -8.71
CA CYS A 148 -12.68 10.33 -9.88
C CYS A 148 -11.70 11.29 -10.56
N TYR A 149 -10.47 10.83 -10.75
CA TYR A 149 -9.39 11.60 -11.37
C TYR A 149 -8.97 10.92 -12.66
N ASP A 150 -8.74 11.71 -13.72
CA ASP A 150 -8.10 11.19 -14.93
C ASP A 150 -6.60 11.05 -14.67
N VAL A 151 -6.08 9.85 -14.87
CA VAL A 151 -4.68 9.48 -14.64
C VAL A 151 -4.08 8.81 -15.88
N LYS A 152 -4.75 8.95 -17.03
CA LYS A 152 -4.25 8.46 -18.30
C LYS A 152 -3.13 9.37 -18.80
N GLY A 153 -1.97 8.78 -19.10
CA GLY A 153 -0.87 9.44 -19.82
C GLY A 153 -1.14 9.65 -21.30
#